data_AF-A0A962M191-F1
#
_entry.id   AF-A0A962M191-F1
#
_cell.length_a   1.000
_cell.length_b   1.000
_cell.length_c   1.000
_cell.angle_alpha   90.00
_cell.angle_beta   90.00
_cell.angle_gamma   90.00
#
_symmetry.space_group_name_H-M   'P 1'
#
loop_
_entity.id
_entity.type
_entity.pdbx_description
1 polymer ?
#
loop_
_entity_poly.entity_id
_entity_poly.type
_entity_poly.pdbx_seq_one_letter_code
_entity_poly.pdbx_strand_id
1 'polypeptide(L)'
;TPIWEKAAGADARYNDTDYAQALAGLPEILDKMVRTGKPVEVVSAAIHEAITAKRPKTRYPLTWMIHAPRFLGDRALDKLLCKEMGLK
;
A
#
# COMPACT_ATOMS: atom_id res chain seq x y z
N THR A 1 -11.69 8.22 2.50
CA THR A 1 -13.01 7.61 2.74
C THR A 1 -13.31 7.60 4.23
N PRO A 2 -14.58 7.69 4.64
CA PRO A 2 -14.99 7.93 6.04
C PRO A 2 -14.55 6.87 7.07
N ILE A 3 -14.08 5.71 6.62
CA ILE A 3 -13.57 4.64 7.48
C ILE A 3 -12.25 5.07 8.15
N TRP A 4 -11.39 5.77 7.42
CA TRP A 4 -10.04 6.14 7.89
C TRP A 4 -10.06 7.33 8.87
N GLU A 5 -11.09 8.18 8.79
CA GLU A 5 -11.29 9.27 9.76
C GLU A 5 -11.56 8.73 11.19
N LYS A 6 -12.06 7.50 11.31
CA LYS A 6 -12.27 6.83 12.61
C LYS A 6 -10.97 6.36 13.27
N ALA A 7 -9.90 6.25 12.49
CA ALA A 7 -8.57 5.86 12.96
C ALA A 7 -7.69 7.06 13.32
N ALA A 8 -8.23 8.29 13.24
CA ALA A 8 -7.50 9.51 13.57
C ALA A 8 -7.31 9.61 15.10
N GLY A 9 -6.22 9.03 15.59
CA GLY A 9 -5.81 9.12 16.99
C GLY A 9 -4.72 8.09 17.30
N ALA A 10 -3.74 8.47 18.12
CA ALA A 10 -2.81 7.51 18.68
C ALA A 10 -3.59 6.52 19.56
N ASP A 11 -3.48 5.23 19.27
CA ASP A 11 -4.14 4.19 20.05
C ASP A 11 -3.43 4.03 21.40
N ALA A 12 -4.01 4.65 22.43
CA ALA A 12 -3.42 4.73 23.77
C ALA A 12 -3.16 3.35 24.40
N ARG A 13 -3.78 2.29 23.88
CA ARG A 13 -3.59 0.91 24.35
C ARG A 13 -2.15 0.42 24.22
N TYR A 14 -1.36 1.03 23.34
CA TYR A 14 0.01 0.59 23.06
C TYR A 14 1.08 1.48 23.69
N ASN A 15 0.71 2.51 24.46
CA ASN A 15 1.66 3.48 25.02
C ASN A 15 2.69 2.86 25.96
N ASP A 16 2.31 1.80 26.68
CA ASP A 16 3.19 1.11 27.65
C ASP A 16 3.81 -0.18 27.09
N THR A 17 3.82 -0.33 25.76
CA THR A 17 4.38 -1.51 25.08
C THR A 17 5.63 -1.13 24.29
N ASP A 18 6.44 -2.12 23.94
CA ASP A 18 7.61 -1.93 23.06
C ASP A 18 7.24 -1.33 21.68
N TYR A 19 5.95 -1.38 21.30
CA TYR A 19 5.44 -0.83 20.05
C TYR A 19 5.16 0.68 20.11
N ALA A 20 5.21 1.30 21.29
CA ALA A 20 4.87 2.71 21.48
C ALA A 20 5.66 3.63 20.54
N GLN A 21 6.97 3.40 20.43
CA GLN A 21 7.85 4.19 19.57
C GLN A 21 7.52 4.00 18.08
N ALA A 22 7.21 2.77 17.66
CA ALA A 22 6.86 2.47 16.27
C ALA A 22 5.50 3.06 15.87
N LEU A 23 4.55 3.13 16.81
CA LEU A 23 3.20 3.61 16.58
C LEU A 23 3.05 5.13 16.74
N ALA A 24 4.00 5.81 17.39
CA ALA A 24 3.96 7.26 17.62
C ALA A 24 3.84 8.07 16.31
N GLY A 25 4.49 7.63 15.23
CA GLY A 25 4.43 8.30 13.92
C GLY A 25 3.30 7.83 13.00
N LEU A 26 2.53 6.82 13.41
CA LEU A 26 1.47 6.24 12.58
C LEU A 26 0.37 7.25 12.21
N PRO A 27 -0.09 8.16 13.09
CA PRO A 27 -1.13 9.13 12.74
C PRO A 27 -0.74 10.05 11.58
N GLU A 28 0.51 10.54 11.55
CA GLU A 28 1.00 11.41 10.47
C GLU A 28 1.09 10.66 9.13
N ILE A 29 1.53 9.39 9.18
CA ILE A 29 1.58 8.53 7.99
C ILE A 29 0.17 8.30 7.45
N LEU A 30 -0.80 8.00 8.33
CA LEU A 30 -2.20 7.77 7.94
C LEU A 30 -2.83 9.04 7.36
N ASP A 31 -2.62 10.21 7.96
CA ASP A 31 -3.14 11.48 7.43
C ASP A 31 -2.57 11.76 6.03
N LYS A 32 -1.27 11.54 5.83
CA LYS A 32 -0.65 11.66 4.50
C LYS A 32 -1.26 10.67 3.50
N MET A 33 -1.50 9.43 3.90
CA MET A 33 -2.13 8.41 3.04
C MET A 33 -3.59 8.74 2.70
N VAL A 34 -4.35 9.31 3.64
CA VAL A 34 -5.73 9.76 3.40
C VAL A 34 -5.75 10.90 2.38
N ARG A 35 -4.83 11.87 2.51
CA ARG A 35 -4.75 13.03 1.60
C ARG A 35 -4.24 12.68 0.20
N THR A 36 -3.29 11.75 0.11
CA THR A 36 -2.64 11.39 -1.16
C THR A 36 -3.26 10.16 -1.84
N GLY A 37 -4.18 9.48 -1.14
CA GLY A 37 -4.90 8.32 -1.65
C GLY A 37 -5.66 8.64 -2.93
N LYS A 38 -5.64 7.70 -3.87
CA LYS A 38 -6.43 7.82 -5.10
C LYS A 38 -7.93 7.71 -4.78
N PRO A 39 -8.78 8.39 -5.57
CA PRO A 39 -10.23 8.23 -5.45
C PRO A 39 -10.64 6.77 -5.66
N VAL A 40 -11.73 6.37 -4.99
CA VAL A 40 -12.20 4.97 -4.95
C VAL A 40 -12.53 4.48 -6.37
N GLU A 41 -13.05 5.35 -7.21
CA GLU A 41 -13.42 5.09 -8.60
C GLU A 41 -12.23 4.68 -9.45
N VAL A 42 -11.06 5.28 -9.21
CA VAL A 42 -9.82 4.94 -9.91
C VAL A 42 -9.32 3.56 -9.49
N VAL A 43 -9.41 3.25 -8.19
CA VAL A 43 -9.02 1.95 -7.65
C VAL A 43 -9.98 0.86 -8.12
N SER A 44 -11.29 1.10 -8.06
CA SER A 44 -12.32 0.14 -8.47
C SER A 44 -12.26 -0.13 -9.98
N ALA A 45 -12.03 0.89 -10.80
CA ALA A 45 -11.82 0.72 -12.24
C ALA A 45 -10.59 -0.15 -12.55
N ALA A 46 -9.47 0.06 -11.85
CA ALA A 46 -8.28 -0.76 -12.04
C ALA A 46 -8.50 -2.22 -11.59
N ILE A 47 -9.21 -2.43 -10.48
CA ILE A 47 -9.60 -3.78 -10.04
C ILE A 47 -10.51 -4.43 -11.07
N HIS A 48 -11.51 -3.71 -11.56
CA HIS A 48 -12.44 -4.22 -12.57
C HIS A 48 -11.71 -4.61 -13.86
N GLU A 49 -10.81 -3.77 -14.37
CA GLU A 49 -9.94 -4.11 -15.50
C GLU A 49 -9.11 -5.36 -15.20
N ALA A 50 -8.53 -5.45 -13.99
CA ALA A 50 -7.71 -6.58 -13.59
C ALA A 50 -8.46 -7.92 -13.60
N ILE A 51 -9.71 -7.95 -13.12
CA ILE A 51 -10.48 -9.20 -13.02
C ILE A 51 -11.20 -9.55 -14.34
N THR A 52 -11.45 -8.57 -15.22
CA THR A 52 -12.14 -8.80 -16.49
C THR A 52 -11.20 -9.00 -17.68
N ALA A 53 -9.91 -8.66 -17.55
CA ALA A 53 -8.94 -8.83 -18.61
C ALA A 53 -8.71 -10.31 -18.95
N LYS A 54 -8.80 -10.65 -20.25
CA LYS A 54 -8.45 -11.99 -20.78
C LYS A 54 -7.01 -12.42 -20.43
N ARG A 55 -6.11 -11.45 -20.24
CA ARG A 55 -4.72 -11.65 -19.79
C ARG A 55 -4.38 -10.53 -18.79
N PRO A 56 -4.64 -10.72 -17.50
CA PRO A 56 -4.43 -9.68 -16.51
C PRO A 56 -2.94 -9.37 -16.34
N LYS A 57 -2.60 -8.09 -16.22
CA LYS A 57 -1.24 -7.64 -15.89
C LYS A 57 -0.97 -7.89 -14.42
N THR A 58 0.28 -8.23 -14.07
CA THR A 58 0.69 -8.40 -12.68
C THR A 58 0.67 -7.07 -11.90
N ARG A 59 0.77 -5.93 -12.59
CA ARG A 59 0.79 -4.60 -11.98
C ARG A 59 -0.12 -3.62 -12.72
N TYR A 60 -0.99 -2.97 -11.96
CA TYR A 60 -1.82 -1.85 -12.41
C TYR A 60 -1.32 -0.59 -11.69
N PRO A 61 -0.63 0.33 -12.38
CA PRO A 61 0.03 1.46 -11.75
C PRO A 61 -1.01 2.49 -11.29
N LEU A 62 -1.44 2.37 -10.03
CA LEU A 62 -2.32 3.33 -9.37
C LEU A 62 -1.56 4.56 -8.82
N THR A 63 -0.24 4.49 -8.75
CA THR A 63 0.64 5.56 -8.25
C THR A 63 1.92 5.62 -9.08
N TRP A 64 2.48 6.81 -9.25
CA TRP A 64 3.68 7.06 -10.05
C TRP A 64 4.89 6.21 -9.59
N MET A 65 4.96 5.90 -8.30
CA MET A 65 6.02 5.09 -7.68
C MET A 65 6.03 3.64 -8.16
N ILE A 66 4.89 3.13 -8.67
CA ILE A 66 4.77 1.78 -9.26
C ILE A 66 5.39 1.73 -10.67
N HIS A 67 5.84 2.85 -11.23
CA HIS A 67 6.63 2.86 -12.46
C HIS A 67 8.11 2.50 -12.25
N ALA A 68 8.64 2.58 -11.02
CA ALA A 68 10.01 2.16 -10.72
C ALA A 68 10.30 0.68 -11.12
N PRO A 69 9.38 -0.28 -10.87
CA PRO A 69 9.56 -1.64 -11.36
C PRO A 69 9.57 -1.82 -12.88
N ARG A 70 9.10 -0.84 -13.66
CA ARG A 70 9.12 -0.89 -15.13
C ARG A 70 10.55 -0.96 -15.68
N PHE A 71 11.53 -0.50 -14.90
CA PHE A 71 12.96 -0.59 -15.21
C PHE A 71 13.62 -1.87 -14.70
N LEU A 72 13.09 -2.49 -13.63
CA LEU A 72 13.70 -3.66 -12.99
C LEU A 72 13.16 -5.00 -13.53
N GLY A 73 12.05 -5.00 -14.27
CA GLY A 73 11.44 -6.22 -14.78
C GLY A 73 10.73 -7.00 -13.67
N ASP A 74 9.52 -7.48 -13.94
CA ASP A 74 8.64 -8.00 -12.90
C ASP A 74 9.25 -9.16 -12.10
N ARG A 75 9.96 -10.07 -12.78
CA ARG A 75 10.62 -11.23 -12.18
C ARG A 75 11.82 -10.90 -11.29
N ALA A 76 12.52 -9.80 -11.54
CA ALA A 76 13.67 -9.43 -10.71
C ALA A 76 13.21 -8.81 -9.39
N LEU A 77 12.18 -7.97 -9.43
CA LEU A 77 11.58 -7.42 -8.22
C LEU A 77 10.95 -8.52 -7.37
N ASP A 78 10.24 -9.47 -7.99
CA ASP A 78 9.65 -10.60 -7.27
C ASP A 78 10.73 -11.48 -6.63
N LYS A 79 11.85 -11.76 -7.32
CA LYS A 79 12.97 -12.48 -6.71
C LYS A 79 13.63 -11.72 -5.57
N LEU A 80 13.72 -10.40 -5.67
CA LEU A 80 14.30 -9.55 -4.63
C LEU A 80 13.40 -9.49 -3.38
N LEU A 81 12.08 -9.35 -3.60
CA LEU A 81 11.07 -9.41 -2.54
C LEU A 81 10.97 -10.80 -1.91
N CYS A 82 10.99 -11.88 -2.70
CA CYS A 82 11.03 -13.24 -2.17
C CYS A 82 12.26 -13.46 -1.29
N LYS A 83 13.44 -12.96 -1.72
CA LYS A 83 14.67 -13.03 -0.93
C LYS A 83 14.59 -12.24 0.38
N GLU A 84 14.04 -11.03 0.36
CA GLU A 84 13.80 -10.19 1.54
C GLU A 84 12.80 -10.84 2.52
N MET A 85 11.76 -11.49 2.00
CA MET A 85 10.74 -12.17 2.80
C MET A 85 11.13 -13.60 3.22
N GLY A 86 12.31 -14.09 2.83
CA GLY A 86 12.77 -15.45 3.13
C GLY A 86 11.97 -16.55 2.42
N LEU A 87 11.20 -16.20 1.40
CA LEU A 87 10.46 -17.14 0.57
C LEU A 87 11.40 -17.63 -0.54
N LYS A 88 11.69 -18.94 -0.57
CA LYS A 88 12.49 -19.58 -1.62
C LYS A 88 11.63 -19.93 -2.83
#